data_AF-A0A136NR43-F1
#
_entry.id   AF-A0A136NR43-F1
#
_cell.length_a   1.000
_cell.length_b   1.000
_cell.length_c   1.000
_cell.angle_alpha   90.00
_cell.angle_beta   90.00
_cell.angle_gamma   90.00
#
_symmetry.space_group_name_H-M   'P 1'
#
loop_
_entity.id
_entity.type
_entity.pdbx_description
1 polymer ?
#
loop_
_entity_poly.entity_id
_entity_poly.type
_entity_poly.pdbx_seq_one_letter_code
_entity_poly.pdbx_strand_id
1 'polypeptide(L)'
;MAEETNKTSSDAPEKATRLEVIITILLGITTILGAFAAYCSALWGGEMQNSYTSSVTVTNHGNTIYLEALSDLNSFEVNDMKDDIIYSEWKENTEKGDAEDAAYFFTKLSPGLQKDLSEDPKDVSEYDKEQAAQLDSIMARLNDADHYNDSAGVLMTKGNSANKHGDDFTLCTVLFTVVLFFLGLASLKTHSVMQKTYVIISVVILVLSFIRMVTIPFPFMQ
;
A
#
# COMPACT_ATOMS: atom_id res chain seq x y z
N MET A 1 -66.72 -23.73 55.47
CA MET A 1 -67.31 -23.81 54.12
C MET A 1 -67.62 -22.39 53.69
N ALA A 2 -66.68 -21.76 53.00
CA ALA A 2 -66.85 -20.55 52.21
C ALA A 2 -65.59 -20.45 51.35
N GLU A 3 -65.79 -20.75 50.08
CA GLU A 3 -64.81 -20.82 49.00
C GLU A 3 -64.91 -19.47 48.27
N GLU A 4 -63.85 -18.66 48.28
CA GLU A 4 -63.77 -17.46 47.43
C GLU A 4 -62.56 -17.56 46.50
N THR A 5 -62.88 -18.11 45.32
CA THR A 5 -62.51 -17.60 44.00
C THR A 5 -61.07 -17.16 43.77
N ASN A 6 -60.28 -18.14 43.32
CA ASN A 6 -59.08 -17.94 42.53
C ASN A 6 -59.46 -17.22 41.21
N LYS A 7 -59.14 -15.92 41.11
CA LYS A 7 -59.17 -15.17 39.83
C LYS A 7 -57.93 -15.55 39.04
N THR A 8 -58.07 -16.54 38.16
CA THR A 8 -57.11 -16.80 37.10
C THR A 8 -57.19 -15.66 36.08
N SER A 9 -56.23 -14.73 36.15
CA SER A 9 -55.93 -13.80 35.07
C SER A 9 -55.53 -14.62 33.85
N SER A 10 -56.40 -14.64 32.85
CA SER A 10 -56.16 -15.22 31.53
C SER A 10 -55.05 -14.44 30.83
N ASP A 11 -53.79 -14.84 31.00
CA ASP A 11 -52.65 -14.40 30.19
C ASP A 11 -52.78 -14.97 28.77
N ALA A 12 -53.71 -14.43 28.00
CA ALA A 12 -53.69 -14.61 26.55
C ALA A 12 -52.60 -13.67 25.98
N PRO A 13 -51.69 -14.16 25.12
CA PRO A 13 -50.61 -13.32 24.59
C PRO A 13 -51.20 -12.12 23.83
N GLU A 14 -50.84 -10.92 24.28
CA GLU A 14 -51.25 -9.67 23.64
C GLU A 14 -50.74 -9.67 22.19
N LYS A 15 -51.64 -9.43 21.22
CA LYS A 15 -51.28 -9.47 19.79
C LYS A 15 -50.30 -8.33 19.48
N ALA A 16 -49.17 -8.66 18.85
CA ALA A 16 -48.18 -7.67 18.42
C ALA A 16 -48.83 -6.59 17.54
N THR A 17 -48.62 -5.33 17.90
CA THR A 17 -49.10 -4.19 17.11
C THR A 17 -48.41 -4.19 15.74
N ARG A 18 -49.09 -3.72 14.69
CA ARG A 18 -48.47 -3.55 13.35
C ARG A 18 -47.13 -2.81 13.41
N LEU A 19 -47.01 -1.85 14.32
CA LEU A 19 -45.80 -1.06 14.52
C LEU A 19 -44.64 -1.87 15.14
N GLU A 20 -44.93 -2.83 16.02
CA GLU A 20 -43.90 -3.75 16.55
C GLU A 20 -43.36 -4.67 15.47
N VAL A 21 -44.24 -5.17 14.59
CA VAL A 21 -43.82 -5.98 13.43
C VAL A 21 -42.89 -5.16 12.54
N ILE A 22 -43.22 -3.89 12.27
CA ILE A 22 -42.37 -2.98 11.48
C ILE A 22 -41.01 -2.78 12.16
N ILE A 23 -40.98 -2.48 13.46
CA ILE A 23 -39.72 -2.28 14.21
C ILE A 23 -38.84 -3.53 14.12
N THR A 24 -39.41 -4.72 14.34
CA THR A 24 -38.67 -5.98 14.28
C THR A 24 -38.10 -6.25 12.88
N ILE A 25 -38.86 -5.98 11.82
CA ILE A 25 -38.39 -6.11 10.44
C ILE A 25 -37.25 -5.12 10.18
N LEU A 26 -37.40 -3.86 10.59
CA LEU A 26 -36.36 -2.84 10.41
C LEU A 26 -35.08 -3.19 11.19
N LEU A 27 -35.20 -3.75 12.40
CA LEU A 27 -34.05 -4.25 13.17
C LEU A 27 -33.31 -5.34 12.41
N GLY A 28 -34.03 -6.33 11.87
CA GLY A 28 -33.45 -7.42 11.08
C GLY A 28 -32.72 -6.90 9.83
N ILE A 29 -33.39 -6.06 9.05
CA ILE A 29 -32.81 -5.46 7.82
C ILE A 29 -31.56 -4.64 8.16
N THR A 30 -31.64 -3.76 9.16
CA THR A 30 -30.53 -2.88 9.55
C THR A 30 -29.34 -3.70 10.04
N THR A 31 -29.57 -4.80 10.77
CA THR A 31 -28.51 -5.69 11.24
C THR A 31 -27.78 -6.35 10.08
N ILE A 32 -28.51 -6.85 9.08
CA ILE A 32 -27.93 -7.48 7.89
C ILE A 32 -27.11 -6.45 7.09
N LEU A 33 -27.65 -5.24 6.89
CA LEU A 33 -26.95 -4.17 6.18
C LEU A 33 -25.68 -3.73 6.93
N GLY A 34 -25.73 -3.61 8.25
CA GLY A 34 -24.56 -3.30 9.09
C GLY A 34 -23.47 -4.37 8.99
N ALA A 35 -23.85 -5.65 9.08
CA ALA A 35 -22.92 -6.76 8.91
C ALA A 35 -22.31 -6.79 7.51
N PHE A 36 -23.11 -6.51 6.47
CA PHE A 36 -22.64 -6.46 5.10
C PHE A 36 -21.68 -5.29 4.84
N ALA A 37 -21.96 -4.10 5.39
CA ALA A 37 -21.06 -2.96 5.32
C ALA A 37 -19.72 -3.26 6.03
N ALA A 38 -19.76 -3.89 7.21
CA ALA A 38 -18.55 -4.30 7.94
C ALA A 38 -17.71 -5.31 7.13
N TYR A 39 -18.37 -6.28 6.47
CA TYR A 39 -17.69 -7.22 5.57
C TYR A 39 -17.01 -6.51 4.38
N CYS A 40 -17.71 -5.58 3.72
CA CYS A 40 -17.13 -4.81 2.62
C CYS A 40 -15.94 -3.95 3.07
N SER A 41 -16.03 -3.34 4.26
CA SER A 41 -14.91 -2.60 4.87
C SER A 41 -13.69 -3.51 5.08
N ALA A 42 -13.89 -4.71 5.61
CA ALA A 42 -12.80 -5.68 5.81
C ALA A 42 -12.13 -6.12 4.50
N LEU A 43 -12.91 -6.34 3.44
CA LEU A 43 -12.35 -6.67 2.11
C LEU A 43 -11.48 -5.54 1.57
N TRP A 44 -11.95 -4.29 1.66
CA TRP A 44 -11.18 -3.12 1.28
C TRP A 44 -9.92 -2.94 2.13
N GLY A 45 -10.00 -3.24 3.42
CA GLY A 45 -8.84 -3.27 4.32
C GLY A 45 -7.80 -4.32 3.90
N GLY A 46 -8.23 -5.47 3.39
CA GLY A 46 -7.34 -6.48 2.82
C GLY A 46 -6.59 -5.97 1.58
N GLU A 47 -7.30 -5.34 0.65
CA GLU A 47 -6.69 -4.78 -0.57
C GLU A 47 -5.74 -3.62 -0.27
N MET A 48 -6.11 -2.76 0.68
CA MET A 48 -5.23 -1.71 1.21
C MET A 48 -3.94 -2.31 1.76
N GLN A 49 -4.04 -3.29 2.65
CA GLN A 49 -2.88 -3.92 3.27
C GLN A 49 -1.97 -4.58 2.23
N ASN A 50 -2.55 -5.27 1.25
CA ASN A 50 -1.80 -5.89 0.16
C ASN A 50 -1.05 -4.85 -0.68
N SER A 51 -1.74 -3.76 -1.03
CA SER A 51 -1.16 -2.67 -1.83
C SER A 51 -0.04 -1.94 -1.09
N TYR A 52 -0.21 -1.66 0.20
CA TYR A 52 0.83 -1.02 1.02
C TYR A 52 2.03 -1.94 1.24
N THR A 53 1.81 -3.22 1.57
CA THR A 53 2.92 -4.18 1.71
C THR A 53 3.69 -4.29 0.40
N SER A 54 2.98 -4.42 -0.74
CA SER A 54 3.60 -4.49 -2.05
C SER A 54 4.38 -3.22 -2.39
N SER A 55 3.83 -2.03 -2.08
CA SER A 55 4.51 -0.74 -2.27
C SER A 55 5.84 -0.70 -1.50
N VAL A 56 5.83 -1.07 -0.21
CA VAL A 56 7.04 -1.10 0.62
C VAL A 56 8.06 -2.10 0.08
N THR A 57 7.64 -3.29 -0.33
CA THR A 57 8.54 -4.29 -0.92
C THR A 57 9.22 -3.77 -2.18
N VAL A 58 8.45 -3.15 -3.08
CA VAL A 58 8.95 -2.58 -4.34
C VAL A 58 9.91 -1.41 -4.07
N THR A 59 9.55 -0.49 -3.16
CA THR A 59 10.44 0.61 -2.74
C THR A 59 11.74 0.09 -2.15
N ASN A 60 11.69 -0.92 -1.28
CA ASN A 60 12.90 -1.49 -0.70
C ASN A 60 13.79 -2.12 -1.78
N HIS A 61 13.21 -2.84 -2.74
CA HIS A 61 13.97 -3.42 -3.85
C HIS A 61 14.62 -2.35 -4.72
N GLY A 62 13.88 -1.29 -5.09
CA GLY A 62 14.43 -0.15 -5.82
C GLY A 62 15.57 0.54 -5.07
N ASN A 63 15.39 0.77 -3.76
CA ASN A 63 16.44 1.36 -2.92
C ASN A 63 17.69 0.48 -2.82
N THR A 64 17.55 -0.84 -2.74
CA THR A 64 18.70 -1.76 -2.77
C THR A 64 19.47 -1.62 -4.08
N ILE A 65 18.78 -1.67 -5.23
CA ILE A 65 19.42 -1.52 -6.55
C ILE A 65 20.12 -0.16 -6.67
N TYR A 66 19.45 0.91 -6.24
CA TYR A 66 19.99 2.26 -6.26
C TYR A 66 21.29 2.36 -5.46
N LEU A 67 21.29 1.85 -4.22
CA LEU A 67 22.46 1.91 -3.33
C LEU A 67 23.62 1.06 -3.85
N GLU A 68 23.34 -0.13 -4.40
CA GLU A 68 24.36 -0.96 -5.03
C GLU A 68 24.95 -0.27 -6.27
N ALA A 69 24.11 0.26 -7.16
CA ALA A 69 24.57 0.97 -8.35
C ALA A 69 25.37 2.24 -8.00
N LEU A 70 24.97 2.97 -6.96
CA LEU A 70 25.72 4.13 -6.47
C LEU A 70 27.09 3.73 -5.89
N SER A 71 27.15 2.60 -5.16
CA SER A 71 28.41 2.05 -4.66
C SER A 71 29.34 1.62 -5.82
N ASP A 72 28.78 1.01 -6.85
CA ASP A 72 29.52 0.60 -8.05
C ASP A 72 30.00 1.82 -8.85
N LEU A 73 29.17 2.88 -8.95
CA LEU A 73 29.56 4.15 -9.58
C LEU A 73 30.74 4.77 -8.85
N ASN A 74 30.68 4.84 -7.52
CA ASN A 74 31.77 5.40 -6.73
C ASN A 74 33.06 4.57 -6.88
N SER A 75 32.93 3.26 -6.92
CA SER A 75 34.07 2.35 -7.14
C SER A 75 34.64 2.49 -8.54
N PHE A 76 33.79 2.68 -9.56
CA PHE A 76 34.18 2.96 -10.94
C PHE A 76 34.97 4.27 -11.01
N GLU A 77 34.41 5.38 -10.52
CA GLU A 77 35.08 6.70 -10.53
C GLU A 77 36.44 6.68 -9.82
N VAL A 78 36.52 6.02 -8.65
CA VAL A 78 37.79 5.91 -7.92
C VAL A 78 38.82 5.07 -8.68
N ASN A 79 38.40 3.99 -9.34
CA ASN A 79 39.32 3.15 -10.11
C ASN A 79 39.78 3.83 -11.39
N ASP A 80 38.88 4.52 -12.09
CA ASP A 80 39.15 5.29 -13.30
C ASP A 80 40.18 6.41 -13.00
N MET A 81 39.92 7.22 -11.96
CA MET A 81 40.87 8.24 -11.50
C MET A 81 42.23 7.66 -11.10
N LYS A 82 42.25 6.49 -10.46
CA LYS A 82 43.48 5.82 -10.06
C LYS A 82 44.28 5.36 -11.29
N ASP A 83 43.61 4.79 -12.28
CA ASP A 83 44.25 4.36 -13.52
C ASP A 83 44.80 5.56 -14.30
N ASP A 84 44.07 6.67 -14.40
CA ASP A 84 44.55 7.92 -15.01
C ASP A 84 45.85 8.43 -14.38
N ILE A 85 45.90 8.46 -13.05
CA ILE A 85 47.10 8.89 -12.31
C ILE A 85 48.28 7.96 -12.60
N ILE A 86 48.07 6.64 -12.48
CA ILE A 86 49.14 5.66 -12.69
C ILE A 86 49.58 5.63 -14.15
N TYR A 87 48.66 5.78 -15.10
CA TYR A 87 48.95 5.85 -16.53
C TYR A 87 49.82 7.06 -16.86
N SER A 88 49.52 8.22 -16.28
CA SER A 88 50.34 9.43 -16.41
C SER A 88 51.76 9.20 -15.91
N GLU A 89 51.93 8.61 -14.73
CA GLU A 89 53.25 8.30 -14.15
C GLU A 89 54.01 7.26 -14.99
N TRP A 90 53.34 6.20 -15.44
CA TRP A 90 53.93 5.19 -16.33
C TRP A 90 54.44 5.82 -17.63
N LYS A 91 53.60 6.64 -18.27
CA LYS A 91 53.93 7.31 -19.52
C LYS A 91 55.12 8.26 -19.37
N GLU A 92 55.12 9.09 -18.31
CA GLU A 92 56.21 10.02 -18.04
C GLU A 92 57.55 9.30 -17.83
N ASN A 93 57.57 8.23 -17.04
CA ASN A 93 58.79 7.46 -16.79
C ASN A 93 59.25 6.69 -18.04
N THR A 94 58.32 6.20 -18.87
CA THR A 94 58.62 5.61 -20.17
C THR A 94 59.28 6.63 -21.11
N GLU A 95 58.76 7.86 -21.15
CA GLU A 95 59.33 8.95 -21.97
C GLU A 95 60.70 9.43 -21.48
N LYS A 96 60.95 9.40 -20.17
CA LYS A 96 62.26 9.70 -19.56
C LYS A 96 63.30 8.59 -19.74
N GLY A 97 62.86 7.37 -20.07
CA GLY A 97 63.72 6.19 -20.14
C GLY A 97 64.05 5.55 -18.80
N ASP A 98 63.29 5.86 -17.74
CA ASP A 98 63.42 5.20 -16.43
C ASP A 98 62.69 3.86 -16.44
N ALA A 99 63.41 2.81 -16.84
CA ALA A 99 62.83 1.49 -17.03
C ALA A 99 62.38 0.80 -15.72
N GLU A 100 62.98 1.17 -14.58
CA GLU A 100 62.61 0.58 -13.29
C GLU A 100 61.27 1.13 -12.81
N ASP A 101 61.14 2.47 -12.78
CA ASP A 101 59.90 3.13 -12.38
C ASP A 101 58.77 2.88 -13.38
N ALA A 102 59.06 2.90 -14.69
CA ALA A 102 58.07 2.55 -15.71
C ALA A 102 57.54 1.12 -15.50
N ALA A 103 58.41 0.14 -15.26
CA ALA A 103 57.97 -1.23 -14.98
C ALA A 103 57.14 -1.30 -13.69
N TYR A 104 57.53 -0.57 -12.64
CA TYR A 104 56.78 -0.51 -11.39
C TYR A 104 55.35 0.04 -11.60
N PHE A 105 55.20 1.21 -12.23
CA PHE A 105 53.88 1.80 -12.47
C PHE A 105 53.03 0.95 -13.42
N PHE A 106 53.64 0.30 -14.41
CA PHE A 106 52.92 -0.62 -15.29
C PHE A 106 52.22 -1.74 -14.50
N THR A 107 52.87 -2.31 -13.48
CA THR A 107 52.24 -3.35 -12.63
C THR A 107 51.07 -2.85 -11.78
N LYS A 108 50.90 -1.54 -11.63
CA LYS A 108 49.85 -0.93 -10.81
C LYS A 108 48.61 -0.53 -11.62
N LEU A 109 48.72 -0.45 -12.94
CA LEU A 109 47.59 -0.20 -13.84
C LEU A 109 46.55 -1.33 -13.71
N SER A 110 45.29 -1.04 -14.04
CA SER A 110 44.28 -2.10 -14.13
C SER A 110 44.62 -3.15 -15.21
N PRO A 111 44.11 -4.39 -15.08
CA PRO A 111 44.38 -5.44 -16.04
C PRO A 111 43.98 -5.10 -17.48
N GLY A 112 42.87 -4.37 -17.68
CA GLY A 112 42.42 -3.95 -19.01
C GLY A 112 43.41 -3.00 -19.66
N LEU A 113 43.89 -2.01 -18.90
CA LEU A 113 44.86 -1.05 -19.39
C LEU A 113 46.25 -1.67 -19.62
N GLN A 114 46.69 -2.60 -18.75
CA GLN A 114 47.91 -3.37 -18.99
C GLN A 114 47.84 -4.20 -20.28
N LYS A 115 46.69 -4.81 -20.56
CA LYS A 115 46.47 -5.62 -21.76
C LYS A 115 46.63 -4.76 -23.01
N ASP A 116 45.89 -3.66 -23.09
CA ASP A 116 45.92 -2.76 -24.25
C ASP A 116 47.33 -2.20 -24.50
N LEU A 117 47.98 -1.68 -23.45
CA LEU A 117 49.32 -1.11 -23.56
C LEU A 117 50.44 -2.12 -23.82
N SER A 118 50.20 -3.41 -23.52
CA SER A 118 51.11 -4.50 -23.92
C SER A 118 51.02 -4.80 -25.42
N GLU A 119 49.84 -4.60 -26.03
CA GLU A 119 49.61 -4.82 -27.46
C GLU A 119 50.06 -3.63 -28.30
N ASP A 120 49.62 -2.42 -27.94
CA ASP A 120 50.09 -1.15 -28.51
C ASP A 120 50.18 -0.09 -27.40
N PRO A 121 51.38 0.42 -27.06
CA PRO A 121 51.58 1.44 -26.02
C PRO A 121 50.84 2.77 -26.25
N LYS A 122 50.21 2.97 -27.41
CA LYS A 122 49.46 4.19 -27.77
C LYS A 122 47.96 3.95 -27.94
N ASP A 123 47.50 2.71 -27.87
CA ASP A 123 46.09 2.36 -28.03
C ASP A 123 45.52 1.90 -26.69
N VAL A 124 44.47 2.57 -26.24
CA VAL A 124 43.69 2.22 -25.03
C VAL A 124 42.20 2.09 -25.37
N SER A 125 41.88 1.96 -26.67
CA SER A 125 40.51 2.05 -27.15
C SER A 125 39.62 0.89 -26.72
N GLU A 126 40.19 -0.27 -26.36
CA GLU A 126 39.40 -1.39 -25.86
C GLU A 126 39.06 -1.21 -24.38
N TYR A 127 40.03 -0.76 -23.57
CA TYR A 127 39.82 -0.33 -22.19
C TYR A 127 38.73 0.75 -22.11
N ASP A 128 38.80 1.80 -22.95
CA ASP A 128 37.81 2.87 -22.98
C ASP A 128 36.39 2.35 -23.30
N LYS A 129 36.28 1.39 -24.24
CA LYS A 129 35.00 0.75 -24.57
C LYS A 129 34.46 -0.07 -23.40
N GLU A 130 35.31 -0.83 -22.72
CA GLU A 130 34.93 -1.62 -21.55
C GLU A 130 34.44 -0.71 -20.41
N GLN A 131 35.16 0.38 -20.14
CA GLN A 131 34.78 1.38 -19.13
C GLN A 131 33.44 2.05 -19.46
N ALA A 132 33.24 2.45 -20.72
CA ALA A 132 31.97 3.04 -21.18
C ALA A 132 30.80 2.05 -21.00
N ALA A 133 30.99 0.79 -21.39
CA ALA A 133 29.97 -0.25 -21.23
C ALA A 133 29.64 -0.53 -19.75
N GLN A 134 30.65 -0.50 -18.87
CA GLN A 134 30.45 -0.63 -17.43
C GLN A 134 29.66 0.55 -16.86
N LEU A 135 30.00 1.78 -17.25
CA LEU A 135 29.30 2.98 -16.83
C LEU A 135 27.83 2.97 -17.30
N ASP A 136 27.59 2.61 -18.57
CA ASP A 136 26.23 2.48 -19.12
C ASP A 136 25.39 1.46 -18.33
N SER A 137 25.99 0.33 -17.95
CA SER A 137 25.33 -0.70 -17.12
C SER A 137 24.96 -0.17 -15.73
N ILE A 138 25.84 0.60 -15.09
CA ILE A 138 25.58 1.23 -13.78
C ILE A 138 24.45 2.25 -13.91
N MET A 139 24.49 3.11 -14.93
CA MET A 139 23.45 4.12 -15.17
C MET A 139 22.09 3.47 -15.48
N ALA A 140 22.07 2.38 -16.24
CA ALA A 140 20.84 1.62 -16.50
C ALA A 140 20.19 1.11 -15.21
N ARG A 141 20.98 0.59 -14.26
CA ARG A 141 20.48 0.14 -12.95
C ARG A 141 19.93 1.29 -12.09
N LEU A 142 20.54 2.47 -12.14
CA LEU A 142 20.01 3.66 -11.46
C LEU A 142 18.65 4.06 -12.03
N ASN A 143 18.49 4.04 -13.36
CA ASN A 143 17.20 4.31 -13.99
C ASN A 143 16.15 3.22 -13.70
N ASP A 144 16.55 1.95 -13.66
CA ASP A 144 15.65 0.85 -13.26
C ASP A 144 15.16 1.04 -11.81
N ALA A 145 16.01 1.51 -10.90
CA ALA A 145 15.61 1.83 -9.54
C ALA A 145 14.53 2.92 -9.47
N ASP A 146 14.59 3.94 -10.33
CA ASP A 146 13.56 4.97 -10.44
C ASP A 146 12.22 4.39 -10.93
N HIS A 147 12.24 3.46 -11.88
CA HIS A 147 11.03 2.74 -12.32
C HIS A 147 10.36 1.92 -11.20
N TYR A 148 11.15 1.35 -10.28
CA TYR A 148 10.60 0.71 -9.09
C TYR A 148 9.93 1.72 -8.17
N ASN A 149 10.53 2.91 -7.97
CA ASN A 149 9.92 3.96 -7.16
C ASN A 149 8.58 4.47 -7.73
N ASP A 150 8.51 4.66 -9.05
CA ASP A 150 7.26 5.03 -9.73
C ASP A 150 6.18 3.95 -9.54
N SER A 151 6.56 2.68 -9.71
CA SER A 151 5.68 1.52 -9.52
C SER A 151 5.17 1.44 -8.08
N ALA A 152 6.02 1.71 -7.10
CA ALA A 152 5.63 1.77 -5.70
C ALA A 152 4.63 2.91 -5.42
N GLY A 153 4.78 4.05 -6.10
CA GLY A 153 3.84 5.18 -6.00
C GLY A 153 2.44 4.85 -6.53
N VAL A 154 2.35 4.06 -7.61
CA VAL A 154 1.07 3.55 -8.13
C VAL A 154 0.40 2.63 -7.10
N LEU A 155 1.16 1.70 -6.51
CA LEU A 155 0.66 0.79 -5.47
C LEU A 155 0.20 1.55 -4.22
N MET A 156 0.93 2.59 -3.81
CA MET A 156 0.53 3.45 -2.70
C MET A 156 -0.79 4.16 -2.98
N THR A 157 -0.96 4.69 -4.19
CA THR A 157 -2.20 5.36 -4.62
C THR A 157 -3.38 4.38 -4.62
N LYS A 158 -3.16 3.15 -5.08
CA LYS A 158 -4.15 2.08 -5.04
C LYS A 158 -4.55 1.76 -3.59
N GLY A 159 -3.58 1.62 -2.69
CA GLY A 159 -3.80 1.40 -1.26
C GLY A 159 -4.60 2.52 -0.61
N ASN A 160 -4.29 3.78 -0.94
CA ASN A 160 -5.03 4.96 -0.44
C ASN A 160 -6.50 4.95 -0.90
N SER A 161 -6.76 4.59 -2.16
CA SER A 161 -8.13 4.48 -2.67
C SER A 161 -8.89 3.36 -1.96
N ALA A 162 -8.25 2.20 -1.78
CA ALA A 162 -8.83 1.07 -1.05
C ALA A 162 -9.16 1.44 0.41
N ASN A 163 -8.24 2.10 1.11
CA ASN A 163 -8.48 2.57 2.47
C ASN A 163 -9.70 3.49 2.55
N LYS A 164 -9.80 4.45 1.63
CA LYS A 164 -10.91 5.40 1.60
C LYS A 164 -12.27 4.68 1.43
N HIS A 165 -12.34 3.70 0.53
CA HIS A 165 -13.57 2.91 0.37
C HIS A 165 -13.89 2.07 1.62
N GLY A 166 -12.88 1.48 2.26
CA GLY A 166 -13.02 0.76 3.52
C GLY A 166 -13.60 1.66 4.64
N ASP A 167 -13.04 2.85 4.80
CA ASP A 167 -13.49 3.86 5.77
C ASP A 167 -14.95 4.29 5.52
N ASP A 168 -15.34 4.46 4.25
CA ASP A 168 -16.72 4.80 3.90
C ASP A 168 -17.72 3.70 4.28
N PHE A 169 -17.35 2.42 4.15
CA PHE A 169 -18.14 1.30 4.64
C PHE A 169 -18.15 1.17 6.17
N THR A 170 -17.04 1.51 6.83
CA THR A 170 -16.98 1.62 8.30
C THR A 170 -17.97 2.67 8.80
N LEU A 171 -18.04 3.84 8.14
CA LEU A 171 -19.02 4.87 8.45
C LEU A 171 -20.46 4.36 8.28
N CYS A 172 -20.76 3.63 7.20
CA CYS A 172 -22.08 3.01 7.02
C CYS A 172 -22.43 2.06 8.16
N THR A 173 -21.48 1.25 8.63
CA THR A 173 -21.66 0.33 9.77
C THR A 173 -22.01 1.09 11.05
N VAL A 174 -21.34 2.20 11.33
CA VAL A 174 -21.65 3.08 12.48
C VAL A 174 -23.05 3.66 12.35
N LEU A 175 -23.44 4.14 11.16
CA LEU A 175 -24.78 4.70 10.95
C LEU A 175 -25.87 3.64 11.12
N PHE A 176 -25.68 2.41 10.62
CA PHE A 176 -26.61 1.32 10.86
C PHE A 176 -26.71 0.96 12.35
N THR A 177 -25.60 1.04 13.10
CA THR A 177 -25.62 0.85 14.56
C THR A 177 -26.46 1.91 15.27
N VAL A 178 -26.37 3.18 14.83
CA VAL A 178 -27.23 4.27 15.33
C VAL A 178 -28.71 4.00 15.02
N VAL A 179 -29.03 3.47 13.83
CA VAL A 179 -30.39 3.06 13.48
C VAL A 179 -30.88 1.93 14.40
N LEU A 180 -30.06 0.90 14.65
CA LEU A 180 -30.40 -0.20 15.57
C LEU A 180 -30.67 0.34 16.99
N PHE A 181 -29.90 1.31 17.45
CA PHE A 181 -30.11 1.93 18.76
C PHE A 181 -31.49 2.59 18.86
N PHE A 182 -31.88 3.43 17.90
CA PHE A 182 -33.18 4.10 17.91
C PHE A 182 -34.35 3.12 17.74
N LEU A 183 -34.20 2.09 16.92
CA LEU A 183 -35.20 1.01 16.81
C LEU A 183 -35.31 0.20 18.11
N GLY A 184 -34.18 -0.04 18.79
CA GLY A 184 -34.14 -0.64 20.12
C GLY A 184 -34.90 0.19 21.15
N LEU A 185 -34.70 1.50 21.19
CA LEU A 185 -35.47 2.42 22.05
C LEU A 185 -36.97 2.42 21.68
N ALA A 186 -37.31 2.38 20.40
CA ALA A 186 -38.70 2.29 19.94
C ALA A 186 -39.38 0.98 20.38
N SER A 187 -38.63 -0.08 20.66
CA SER A 187 -39.21 -1.37 21.08
C SER A 187 -39.76 -1.37 22.52
N LEU A 188 -39.35 -0.41 23.36
CA LEU A 188 -39.66 -0.38 24.80
C LEU A 188 -41.09 0.03 25.17
N LYS A 189 -41.98 0.29 24.19
CA LYS A 189 -43.42 0.62 24.37
C LYS A 189 -43.74 1.67 25.46
N THR A 190 -42.90 2.68 25.68
CA THR A 190 -43.12 3.66 26.75
C THR A 190 -44.26 4.64 26.42
N HIS A 191 -44.13 5.40 25.33
CA HIS A 191 -45.14 6.34 24.84
C HIS A 191 -45.25 6.30 23.32
N SER A 192 -46.48 6.21 22.80
CA SER A 192 -46.75 6.03 21.37
C SER A 192 -46.22 7.15 20.48
N VAL A 193 -46.12 8.37 21.00
CA VAL A 193 -45.54 9.52 20.29
C VAL A 193 -44.03 9.37 20.17
N MET A 194 -43.32 9.11 21.28
CA MET A 194 -41.87 8.93 21.27
C MET A 194 -41.45 7.74 20.40
N GLN A 195 -42.22 6.66 20.46
CA GLN A 195 -42.02 5.48 19.63
C GLN A 195 -42.07 5.81 18.14
N LYS A 196 -43.08 6.57 17.68
CA LYS A 196 -43.18 7.01 16.29
C LYS A 196 -42.02 7.92 15.90
N THR A 197 -41.62 8.85 16.78
CA THR A 197 -40.49 9.76 16.54
C THR A 197 -39.19 8.98 16.33
N TYR A 198 -38.88 8.00 17.18
CA TYR A 198 -37.67 7.18 17.04
C TYR A 198 -37.70 6.36 15.75
N VAL A 199 -38.85 5.80 15.36
CA VAL A 199 -39.00 5.08 14.09
C VAL A 199 -38.77 6.00 12.90
N ILE A 200 -39.34 7.21 12.88
CA ILE A 200 -39.15 8.16 11.78
C ILE A 200 -37.67 8.54 11.63
N ILE A 201 -37.00 8.88 12.73
CA ILE A 201 -35.56 9.20 12.71
C ILE A 201 -34.74 8.01 12.19
N SER A 202 -35.04 6.81 12.68
CA SER A 202 -34.39 5.57 12.25
C SER A 202 -34.53 5.35 10.74
N VAL A 203 -35.75 5.51 10.20
CA VAL A 203 -36.02 5.34 8.77
C VAL A 203 -35.25 6.37 7.94
N VAL A 204 -35.21 7.64 8.36
CA VAL A 204 -34.45 8.68 7.64
C VAL A 204 -32.96 8.34 7.61
N ILE A 205 -32.35 7.99 8.74
CA ILE A 205 -30.93 7.63 8.80
C ILE A 205 -30.68 6.35 8.00
N LEU A 206 -31.56 5.35 8.09
CA LEU A 206 -31.46 4.10 7.35
C LEU A 206 -31.43 4.34 5.84
N VAL A 207 -32.33 5.16 5.32
CA VAL A 207 -32.39 5.49 3.89
C VAL A 207 -31.14 6.23 3.45
N LEU A 208 -30.69 7.24 4.19
CA LEU A 208 -29.46 7.98 3.87
C LEU A 208 -28.22 7.09 3.89
N SER A 209 -28.12 6.21 4.89
CA SER A 209 -27.01 5.26 5.03
C SER A 209 -27.01 4.23 3.92
N PHE A 210 -28.19 3.73 3.55
CA PHE A 210 -28.33 2.78 2.45
C PHE A 210 -27.96 3.41 1.11
N ILE A 211 -28.42 4.63 0.83
CA ILE A 211 -28.04 5.38 -0.38
C ILE A 211 -26.52 5.57 -0.42
N ARG A 212 -25.90 6.00 0.68
CA ARG A 212 -24.45 6.12 0.76
C ARG A 212 -23.77 4.79 0.46
N MET A 213 -24.19 3.70 1.12
CA MET A 213 -23.61 2.37 0.96
C MET A 213 -23.60 1.90 -0.50
N VAL A 214 -24.71 2.07 -1.23
CA VAL A 214 -24.81 1.62 -2.63
C VAL A 214 -24.06 2.51 -3.63
N THR A 215 -23.64 3.72 -3.23
CA THR A 215 -22.81 4.61 -4.06
C THR A 215 -21.30 4.36 -3.93
N ILE A 216 -20.87 3.61 -2.91
CA ILE A 216 -19.46 3.24 -2.74
C ILE A 216 -19.14 2.06 -3.68
N PRO A 217 -17.98 2.05 -4.36
CA PRO A 217 -17.55 0.90 -5.15
C PRO A 217 -17.45 -0.37 -4.29
N PHE A 218 -18.14 -1.43 -4.70
CA PHE A 218 -18.07 -2.70 -4.01
C PHE A 218 -16.75 -3.43 -4.35
N PRO A 219 -16.13 -4.09 -3.36
CA PRO A 219 -14.80 -4.69 -3.51
C PRO A 219 -14.75 -5.89 -4.48
N PHE A 220 -15.88 -6.51 -4.80
CA PHE A 220 -15.97 -7.69 -5.68
C PHE A 220 -16.37 -7.38 -7.13
N MET A 221 -16.57 -6.12 -7.49
CA MET A 221 -16.96 -5.71 -8.86
C MET A 221 -15.80 -5.06 -9.64
N GLN A 222 -14.56 -5.43 -9.32
CA GLN A 222 -13.33 -4.81 -9.83
C GLN A 222 -12.46 -5.80 -10.60
#